data_AF-A0A962Y7K3-F1
#
_entry.id   AF-A0A962Y7K3-F1
#
_cell.length_a   1.000
_cell.length_b   1.000
_cell.length_c   1.000
_cell.angle_alpha   90.00
_cell.angle_beta   90.00
_cell.angle_gamma   90.00
#
_symmetry.space_group_name_H-M   'P 1'
#
loop_
_entity.id
_entity.type
_entity.pdbx_description
1 polymer ?
#
loop_
_entity_poly.entity_id
_entity_poly.type
_entity_poly.pdbx_seq_one_letter_code
_entity_poly.pdbx_strand_id
1 'polypeptide(L)'
;MRILQGDHGGKVFLLVLLAVLVAVPVLNGLPADNPLHVPTYTVTLLGKYLTYALLAVAVDLVWGYLGILSLGHAAFFALGGYAMGMYLMRQIGDRGVYGNPELPDFMVFL
;
A
#
# COMPACT_ATOMS: atom_id res chain seq x y z
N MET A 1 -2.15 -30.95 4.57
CA MET A 1 -2.24 -30.34 3.22
C MET A 1 -3.60 -30.61 2.57
N ARG A 2 -4.71 -30.25 3.25
CA ARG A 2 -6.10 -30.55 2.81
C ARG A 2 -6.82 -29.31 2.23
N ILE A 3 -6.35 -28.11 2.58
CA ILE A 3 -6.86 -26.82 2.09
C ILE A 3 -6.62 -26.62 0.59
N LEU A 4 -5.51 -27.11 0.01
CA LEU A 4 -5.25 -26.94 -1.42
C LEU A 4 -6.02 -27.92 -2.32
N GLN A 5 -6.70 -28.95 -1.79
CA GLN A 5 -7.20 -30.05 -2.64
C GLN A 5 -8.26 -29.61 -3.67
N GLY A 6 -9.07 -28.58 -3.40
CA GLY A 6 -10.11 -28.07 -4.31
C GLY A 6 -9.72 -26.87 -5.18
N ASP A 7 -8.63 -26.15 -4.87
CA ASP A 7 -8.27 -24.91 -5.56
C ASP A 7 -7.13 -25.13 -6.56
N HIS A 8 -7.50 -25.44 -7.81
CA HIS A 8 -6.56 -25.60 -8.92
C HIS A 8 -5.84 -24.30 -9.26
N GLY A 9 -6.50 -23.14 -9.13
CA GLY A 9 -5.92 -21.84 -9.46
C GLY A 9 -4.81 -21.45 -8.48
N GLY A 10 -5.09 -21.52 -7.18
CA GLY A 10 -4.11 -21.24 -6.13
C GLY A 10 -2.90 -22.18 -6.16
N LYS A 11 -3.11 -23.46 -6.45
CA LYS A 11 -2.04 -24.44 -6.67
C LYS A 11 -1.12 -24.04 -7.82
N VAL A 12 -1.67 -23.69 -8.98
CA VAL A 12 -0.90 -23.30 -10.17
C VAL A 12 -0.11 -22.02 -9.87
N PHE A 13 -0.74 -21.02 -9.25
CA PHE A 13 -0.07 -19.78 -8.87
C PHE A 13 1.11 -20.03 -7.92
N LEU A 14 0.91 -20.81 -6.85
CA LEU A 14 1.97 -21.12 -5.88
C LEU A 14 3.12 -21.92 -6.50
N LEU A 15 2.82 -22.87 -7.41
CA LEU A 15 3.84 -23.62 -8.13
C LEU A 15 4.67 -22.74 -9.06
N VAL A 16 4.02 -21.84 -9.81
CA VAL A 16 4.70 -20.88 -10.68
C VAL A 16 5.56 -19.93 -9.85
N LEU A 17 5.03 -19.40 -8.75
CA LEU A 17 5.77 -18.51 -7.85
C LEU A 17 7.03 -19.19 -7.31
N LEU A 18 6.90 -20.43 -6.81
CA LEU A 18 8.02 -21.22 -6.29
C LEU A 18 9.05 -21.52 -7.38
N ALA A 19 8.59 -21.90 -8.58
CA ALA A 19 9.46 -22.15 -9.72
C ALA A 19 10.28 -20.90 -10.09
N VAL A 20 9.65 -19.72 -10.13
CA VAL A 20 10.35 -18.45 -10.40
C VAL A 20 11.34 -18.11 -9.27
N LEU A 21 10.95 -18.29 -8.01
CA LEU A 21 11.79 -18.01 -6.85
C LEU A 21 13.08 -18.84 -6.84
N VAL A 22 13.02 -20.07 -7.35
CA VAL A 22 14.18 -20.98 -7.46
C VAL A 22 14.94 -20.76 -8.78
N ALA A 23 14.25 -20.55 -9.89
CA ALA A 23 14.88 -20.40 -11.20
C ALA A 23 15.74 -19.14 -11.28
N VAL A 24 15.28 -18.01 -10.76
CA VAL A 24 15.99 -16.73 -10.83
C VAL A 24 17.39 -16.77 -10.19
N PRO A 25 17.58 -17.25 -8.94
CA PRO A 25 18.92 -17.37 -8.37
C PRO A 25 19.78 -18.44 -9.05
N VAL A 26 19.19 -19.55 -9.53
CA VAL A 26 19.93 -20.57 -10.29
C VAL A 26 20.48 -20.00 -11.59
N LEU A 27 19.66 -19.23 -12.33
CA LEU A 27 20.07 -18.58 -13.57
C LEU A 27 21.06 -17.44 -13.34
N ASN A 28 21.02 -16.78 -12.19
CA ASN A 28 22.03 -15.78 -11.80
C ASN A 28 23.39 -16.42 -11.49
N GLY A 29 23.42 -17.65 -10.98
CA GLY A 29 24.67 -18.38 -10.69
C GLY A 29 25.41 -18.92 -11.93
N LEU A 30 24.82 -18.83 -13.12
CA LEU A 30 25.46 -19.25 -14.37
C LEU A 30 26.61 -18.31 -14.77
N PRO A 31 27.62 -18.77 -15.53
CA PRO A 31 28.67 -17.90 -16.07
C PRO A 31 28.08 -16.80 -16.96
N ALA A 32 28.68 -15.61 -16.92
CA ALA A 32 28.19 -14.42 -17.63
C ALA A 32 28.10 -14.59 -19.17
N ASP A 33 28.89 -15.50 -19.75
CA ASP A 33 28.88 -15.80 -21.19
C ASP A 33 27.68 -16.68 -21.63
N ASN A 34 26.93 -17.24 -20.68
CA ASN A 34 25.78 -18.07 -20.99
C ASN A 34 24.58 -17.19 -21.40
N PRO A 35 23.90 -17.46 -22.54
CA PRO A 35 22.72 -16.71 -22.98
C PRO A 35 21.57 -16.64 -21.95
N LEU A 36 21.52 -17.60 -21.02
CA LEU A 36 20.50 -17.68 -19.96
C LEU A 36 20.95 -17.04 -18.63
N HIS A 37 22.11 -16.38 -18.58
CA HIS A 37 22.57 -15.70 -17.38
C HIS A 37 21.65 -14.51 -17.04
N VAL A 38 21.09 -14.53 -15.84
CA VAL A 38 20.28 -13.42 -15.32
C VAL A 38 21.20 -12.45 -14.58
N PRO A 39 21.34 -11.18 -15.03
CA PRO A 39 22.18 -10.20 -14.35
C PRO A 39 21.69 -9.93 -12.92
N THR A 40 22.61 -9.72 -11.99
CA THR A 40 22.29 -9.43 -10.57
C THR A 40 21.40 -8.21 -10.40
N TYR A 41 21.50 -7.21 -11.28
CA TYR A 41 20.60 -6.04 -11.30
C TYR A 41 19.13 -6.44 -11.54
N THR A 42 18.87 -7.40 -12.43
CA THR A 42 17.51 -7.88 -12.69
C THR A 42 16.95 -8.59 -11.46
N VAL A 43 17.79 -9.35 -10.74
CA VAL A 43 17.40 -10.00 -9.48
C VAL A 43 17.01 -8.97 -8.42
N THR A 44 17.78 -7.89 -8.25
CA THR A 44 17.46 -6.84 -7.27
C THR A 44 16.20 -6.07 -7.64
N LEU A 45 15.98 -5.77 -8.92
CA LEU A 45 14.73 -5.17 -9.39
C LEU A 45 13.52 -6.08 -9.15
N LEU A 46 13.65 -7.37 -9.46
CA LEU A 46 12.59 -8.35 -9.25
C LEU A 46 12.19 -8.41 -7.76
N GLY A 47 13.19 -8.44 -6.87
CA GLY A 47 12.97 -8.39 -5.42
C GLY A 47 12.21 -7.12 -5.00
N LYS A 48 12.59 -5.95 -5.55
CA LYS A 48 11.88 -4.69 -5.28
C LYS A 48 10.42 -4.74 -5.74
N TYR A 49 10.16 -5.26 -6.94
CA TYR A 49 8.80 -5.36 -7.47
C TYR A 49 7.94 -6.38 -6.70
N LEU A 50 8.53 -7.49 -6.25
CA LEU A 50 7.84 -8.45 -5.37
C LEU A 50 7.41 -7.81 -4.04
N THR A 51 8.25 -6.95 -3.46
CA THR A 51 7.89 -6.19 -2.25
C THR A 51 6.69 -5.27 -2.51
N TYR A 52 6.65 -4.56 -3.64
CA TYR A 52 5.48 -3.75 -4.01
C TYR A 52 4.24 -4.59 -4.31
N ALA A 53 4.39 -5.78 -4.92
CA ALA A 53 3.28 -6.69 -5.15
C ALA A 53 2.68 -7.21 -3.84
N LEU A 54 3.52 -7.59 -2.86
CA LEU A 54 3.08 -7.98 -1.52
C LEU A 54 2.33 -6.85 -0.81
N LEU A 55 2.84 -5.62 -0.92
CA LEU A 55 2.15 -4.44 -0.41
C LEU A 55 0.76 -4.28 -1.05
N ALA A 56 0.68 -4.40 -2.39
CA ALA A 56 -0.58 -4.30 -3.12
C ALA A 56 -1.59 -5.39 -2.68
N VAL A 57 -1.14 -6.64 -2.55
CA VAL A 57 -1.98 -7.75 -2.06
C VAL A 57 -2.45 -7.50 -0.63
N ALA A 58 -1.59 -6.98 0.25
CA ALA A 58 -1.99 -6.67 1.62
C ALA A 58 -3.09 -5.60 1.67
N VAL A 59 -2.99 -4.55 0.85
CA VAL A 59 -4.03 -3.51 0.75
C VAL A 59 -5.31 -4.07 0.12
N ASP A 60 -5.21 -4.91 -0.91
CA ASP A 60 -6.36 -5.58 -1.53
C ASP A 60 -7.11 -6.49 -0.54
N LEU A 61 -6.39 -7.22 0.31
CA LEU A 61 -7.02 -8.04 1.35
C LEU A 61 -7.72 -7.20 2.42
N VAL A 62 -7.10 -6.11 2.88
CA VAL A 62 -7.67 -5.25 3.92
C VAL A 62 -8.87 -4.44 3.41
N TRP A 63 -8.74 -3.82 2.24
CA TRP A 63 -9.77 -2.95 1.68
C TRP A 63 -10.73 -3.68 0.75
N GLY A 64 -10.20 -4.47 -0.18
CA GLY A 64 -11.01 -5.19 -1.18
C GLY A 64 -11.78 -6.37 -0.59
N TYR A 65 -11.12 -7.22 0.21
CA TYR A 65 -11.77 -8.41 0.78
C TYR A 65 -12.46 -8.13 2.13
N LEU A 66 -11.78 -7.50 3.09
CA LEU A 66 -12.34 -7.24 4.41
C LEU A 66 -13.22 -5.98 4.47
N GLY A 67 -13.09 -5.05 3.51
CA GLY A 67 -13.84 -3.80 3.50
C GLY A 67 -13.42 -2.78 4.56
N ILE A 68 -12.22 -2.93 5.16
CA ILE A 68 -11.74 -2.07 6.25
C ILE A 68 -10.82 -0.99 5.68
N LEU A 69 -11.09 0.29 5.99
CA LEU A 69 -10.23 1.40 5.61
C LEU A 69 -8.80 1.18 6.10
N SER A 70 -7.82 1.24 5.20
CA SER A 70 -6.41 1.19 5.63
C SER A 70 -6.03 2.47 6.37
N LEU A 71 -5.03 2.38 7.26
CA LEU A 71 -4.54 3.52 8.05
C LEU A 71 -4.19 4.73 7.18
N GLY A 72 -3.58 4.50 6.01
CA GLY A 72 -3.25 5.57 5.07
C GLY A 72 -4.49 6.34 4.60
N HIS A 73 -5.54 5.63 4.19
CA HIS A 73 -6.80 6.26 3.79
C HIS A 73 -7.44 7.02 4.96
N ALA A 74 -7.47 6.41 6.15
CA ALA A 74 -8.01 7.06 7.35
C ALA A 74 -7.24 8.34 7.72
N ALA A 75 -5.91 8.32 7.62
CA ALA A 75 -5.07 9.48 7.89
C ALA A 75 -5.33 10.64 6.91
N PHE A 76 -5.40 10.35 5.60
CA PHE A 76 -5.72 11.38 4.60
C PHE A 76 -7.16 11.89 4.74
N PHE A 77 -8.10 11.02 5.07
CA PHE A 77 -9.48 11.41 5.33
C PHE A 77 -9.58 12.33 6.56
N ALA A 78 -8.90 11.99 7.65
CA ALA A 78 -8.87 12.80 8.86
C ALA A 78 -8.21 14.18 8.61
N LEU A 79 -7.09 14.22 7.89
CA LEU A 79 -6.40 15.47 7.56
C LEU A 79 -7.26 16.36 6.65
N GLY A 80 -7.90 15.78 5.63
CA GLY A 80 -8.82 16.51 4.75
C GLY A 80 -10.06 17.02 5.49
N GLY A 81 -10.65 16.19 6.35
CA GLY A 81 -11.80 16.57 7.19
C GLY A 81 -11.45 17.69 8.17
N TYR A 82 -10.27 17.65 8.79
CA TYR A 82 -9.78 18.71 9.66
C TYR A 82 -9.56 20.01 8.89
N ALA A 83 -8.89 19.97 7.73
CA ALA A 83 -8.67 21.15 6.90
C ALA A 83 -9.99 21.79 6.43
N MET A 84 -10.97 20.97 6.04
CA MET A 84 -12.31 21.43 5.66
C MET A 84 -13.06 22.02 6.86
N GLY A 85 -12.98 21.37 8.04
CA GLY A 85 -13.55 21.89 9.27
C GLY A 85 -12.97 23.26 9.65
N MET A 86 -11.64 23.42 9.55
CA MET A 86 -10.96 24.69 9.76
C MET A 86 -11.41 25.77 8.78
N TYR A 87 -11.55 25.42 7.50
CA TYR A 87 -12.03 26.33 6.47
C TYR A 87 -13.46 26.82 6.75
N LEU A 88 -14.38 25.90 7.04
CA LEU A 88 -15.77 26.21 7.37
C LEU A 88 -15.87 27.05 8.64
N MET A 89 -15.02 26.78 9.65
CA MET A 89 -14.99 27.59 10.87
C MET A 89 -14.52 29.02 10.59
N ARG A 90 -13.54 29.21 9.70
CA ARG A 90 -13.12 30.55 9.26
C ARG A 90 -14.19 31.29 8.45
N GLN A 91 -15.03 30.59 7.70
CA GLN A 91 -16.15 31.23 6.97
C GLN A 91 -17.24 31.79 7.90
N ILE A 92 -17.30 31.35 9.16
CA ILE A 92 -18.22 31.95 10.14
C ILE A 92 -17.77 33.38 10.48
N GLY A 93 -16.45 33.63 10.55
CA GLY A 93 -15.85 34.94 10.79
C GLY A 93 -16.31 35.54 12.12
N ASP A 94 -16.67 36.83 12.10
CA ASP A 94 -17.12 37.59 13.29
C ASP A 94 -18.43 37.06 13.92
N ARG A 95 -19.10 36.11 13.26
CA ARG A 95 -20.31 35.44 13.78
C ARG A 95 -19.99 34.27 14.72
N GLY A 96 -18.70 34.00 14.97
CA GLY A 96 -18.25 33.02 15.96
C GLY A 96 -18.51 33.51 17.38
N VAL A 97 -18.43 32.62 18.37
CA VAL A 97 -18.66 32.96 19.78
C VAL A 97 -17.63 33.99 20.27
N TYR A 98 -16.39 33.92 19.78
CA TYR A 98 -15.33 34.87 20.12
C TYR A 98 -15.21 36.04 19.15
N GLY A 99 -15.95 36.02 18.03
CA GLY A 99 -15.90 37.07 17.02
C GLY A 99 -14.50 37.33 16.44
N ASN A 100 -13.62 36.32 16.41
CA ASN A 100 -12.27 36.45 15.85
C ASN A 100 -12.24 35.91 14.40
N PRO A 101 -12.05 36.75 13.38
CA PRO A 101 -12.03 36.32 11.98
C PRO A 101 -10.70 35.68 11.53
N GLU A 102 -9.62 35.83 12.30
CA GLU A 102 -8.30 35.33 11.91
C GLU A 102 -8.10 33.86 12.28
N LEU A 103 -8.66 33.42 13.41
CA LEU A 103 -8.48 32.07 13.97
C LEU A 103 -9.83 31.34 14.04
N PRO A 104 -9.87 30.02 13.81
CA PRO A 104 -11.04 29.21 14.16
C PRO A 104 -11.38 29.36 15.65
N ASP A 105 -12.67 29.50 15.96
CA ASP A 105 -13.22 29.77 17.30
C ASP A 105 -12.74 28.76 18.37
N PHE A 106 -12.55 27.49 18.00
CA PHE A 106 -12.07 26.44 18.92
C PHE A 106 -10.58 26.57 19.27
N MET A 107 -9.80 27.33 18.51
CA MET A 107 -8.37 27.56 18.75
C MET A 107 -8.12 28.77 19.67
N VAL A 108 -9.16 29.57 19.97
CA VAL A 108 -9.08 30.74 20.85
C VAL A 108 -8.91 30.33 22.33
N PHE A 109 -9.21 29.07 22.66
CA PHE A 109 -9.27 28.55 24.03
C PHE A 109 -7.96 27.96 24.58
N LEU A 110 -6.87 28.01 23.83
CA LEU A 110 -5.57 27.46 24.23
C LEU A 110 -4.60 28.58 24.65
#